data_AF-A0A3M1HG28-F1
#
_entry.id   AF-A0A3M1HG28-F1
#
_cell.length_a   1.000
_cell.length_b   1.000
_cell.length_c   1.000
_cell.angle_alpha   90.00
_cell.angle_beta   90.00
_cell.angle_gamma   90.00
#
_symmetry.space_group_name_H-M   'P 1'
#
loop_
_entity.id
_entity.type
_entity.pdbx_description
1 polymer ?
#
loop_
_entity_poly.entity_id
_entity_poly.type
_entity_poly.pdbx_seq_one_letter_code
_entity_poly.pdbx_strand_id
1 'polypeptide(L)' 'MLSPMRLVATLTESLERLIFPPICVLCEAKAQGAFCARCMMRLHPWPRHACRHCGRMLPRVLGEGPCGACAARRR' A
#
# COMPACT_ATOMS: atom_id res chain seq x y z
N MET A 1 34.17 -6.83 -16.78
CA MET A 1 33.62 -6.90 -18.14
C MET A 1 32.15 -7.29 -18.06
N LEU A 2 31.21 -6.43 -18.46
CA LEU A 2 29.80 -6.83 -18.58
C LEU A 2 29.63 -7.68 -19.84
N SER A 3 28.96 -8.83 -19.71
CA SER A 3 28.54 -9.64 -20.86
C SER A 3 27.63 -8.79 -21.77
N PRO A 4 27.74 -8.89 -23.10
CA PRO A 4 26.92 -8.12 -24.05
C PRO A 4 25.41 -8.25 -23.79
N MET A 5 24.95 -9.42 -23.35
CA MET A 5 23.54 -9.66 -22.96
C MET A 5 23.10 -8.79 -21.77
N ARG A 6 23.98 -8.58 -20.78
CA ARG A 6 23.68 -7.70 -19.65
C ARG A 6 23.60 -6.24 -20.09
N LEU A 7 24.47 -5.80 -21.00
CA LEU A 7 24.46 -4.42 -21.49
C LEU A 7 23.16 -4.09 -22.22
N VAL A 8 22.70 -4.99 -23.08
CA VAL A 8 21.41 -4.85 -23.78
C VAL A 8 20.27 -4.77 -22.77
N ALA A 9 20.22 -5.67 -21.78
CA ALA A 9 19.19 -5.68 -20.75
C ALA A 9 19.10 -4.34 -19.98
N THR A 10 20.24 -3.79 -19.54
CA THR A 10 20.25 -2.52 -18.80
C THR A 10 19.81 -1.33 -19.67
N LEU A 11 20.16 -1.34 -20.96
CA LEU A 11 19.74 -0.31 -21.90
C LEU A 11 18.24 -0.37 -22.16
N THR A 12 17.67 -1.57 -22.36
CA THR A 12 16.22 -1.73 -22.51
C THR A 12 15.47 -1.27 -21.27
N GLU A 13 15.91 -1.64 -20.06
CA GLU A 13 15.29 -1.19 -18.81
C GLU A 13 15.35 0.34 -18.64
N SER A 14 16.45 0.95 -19.07
CA SER A 14 16.62 2.41 -19.03
C SER A 14 15.70 3.12 -20.04
N LEU A 15 15.56 2.56 -21.25
CA LEU A 15 14.66 3.06 -22.29
C LEU A 15 13.20 2.92 -21.89
N GLU A 16 12.81 1.78 -21.32
CA GLU A 16 11.45 1.57 -20.83
C GLU A 16 11.07 2.60 -19.77
N ARG A 17 11.97 2.93 -18.84
CA ARG A 17 11.74 3.98 -17.84
C ARG A 17 11.67 5.39 -18.42
N LEU A 18 12.25 5.63 -19.59
CA LEU A 18 12.19 6.91 -20.29
C LEU A 18 10.87 7.06 -21.06
N ILE A 19 10.45 6.00 -21.76
CA ILE A 19 9.21 5.98 -22.57
C ILE A 19 7.98 5.87 -21.68
N PHE A 20 8.07 5.04 -20.63
CA PHE A 20 7.01 4.81 -19.64
C PHE A 20 7.52 5.24 -18.26
N PRO A 21 7.58 6.56 -18.00
CA PRO A 21 8.03 7.03 -16.72
C PRO A 21 7.10 6.49 -15.62
N PRO A 22 7.65 6.03 -14.49
CA PRO A 22 6.83 5.61 -13.35
C PRO A 22 6.00 6.80 -12.87
N ILE A 23 4.68 6.70 -13.08
CA ILE A 23 3.69 7.68 -12.65
C ILE A 23 2.86 7.11 -11.50
N CYS A 24 2.44 8.00 -10.61
CA CYS A 24 1.55 7.62 -9.51
C CYS A 24 0.18 7.26 -10.06
N VAL A 25 -0.33 6.07 -9.70
CA VAL A 25 -1.66 5.59 -10.12
C VAL A 25 -2.82 6.47 -9.63
N LEU A 26 -2.59 7.33 -8.62
CA LEU A 26 -3.63 8.17 -8.02
C LEU A 26 -3.65 9.62 -8.50
N CYS A 27 -2.48 10.20 -8.78
CA CYS A 27 -2.36 11.63 -9.10
C CYS A 27 -1.51 11.92 -10.32
N GLU A 28 -1.04 10.88 -11.02
CA GLU A 28 -0.27 10.94 -12.26
C GLU A 28 1.07 11.68 -12.18
N ALA A 29 1.44 12.18 -11.00
CA ALA A 29 2.76 12.75 -10.75
C ALA A 29 3.86 11.68 -10.83
N LYS A 30 5.10 12.11 -11.14
CA LYS A 30 6.28 11.24 -11.15
C LYS A 30 6.42 10.48 -9.82
N ALA A 31 6.63 9.17 -9.90
CA ALA A 31 6.78 8.27 -8.76
C ALA A 31 8.03 7.38 -8.95
N GLN A 32 8.46 6.69 -7.89
CA GLN A 32 9.53 5.69 -7.96
C GLN A 32 8.99 4.25 -7.95
N GLY A 33 7.65 4.12 -7.93
CA GLY A 33 6.88 2.88 -7.90
C GLY A 33 5.41 3.20 -8.20
N ALA A 34 4.47 2.39 -7.72
CA ALA A 34 3.03 2.61 -7.99
C ALA A 34 2.46 3.92 -7.40
N PHE A 35 3.06 4.46 -6.33
CA PHE A 35 2.59 5.66 -5.64
C PHE A 35 3.71 6.69 -5.43
N CYS A 36 3.38 7.97 -5.56
CA CYS A 36 4.29 9.05 -5.13
C CYS A 36 4.28 9.18 -3.59
N ALA A 37 5.33 9.76 -3.01
CA ALA A 37 5.46 9.91 -1.56
C ALA A 37 4.24 10.62 -0.93
N ARG A 38 3.68 11.64 -1.59
CA ARG A 38 2.50 12.37 -1.12
C ARG A 38 1.25 11.50 -1.04
N CYS A 39 0.98 10.71 -2.08
CA CYS A 39 -0.18 9.82 -2.10
C CYS A 39 0.02 8.62 -1.18
N MET A 40 1.25 8.11 -1.07
CA MET A 40 1.58 7.03 -0.15
C MET A 40 1.37 7.42 1.32
N MET A 41 1.70 8.65 1.71
CA MET A 41 1.38 9.15 3.06
C MET A 41 -0.12 9.30 3.32
N ARG A 42 -0.94 9.50 2.28
CA ARG A 42 -2.41 9.57 2.38
C ARG A 42 -3.08 8.21 2.33
N LEU A 43 -2.40 7.20 1.78
CA LEU A 43 -2.79 5.80 1.82
C LEU A 43 -2.58 5.29 3.26
N HIS A 44 -3.54 5.58 4.13
CA HIS A 44 -3.60 4.88 5.39
C HIS A 44 -4.01 3.43 5.11
N PRO A 45 -3.19 2.41 5.44
CA PRO A 45 -3.68 1.06 5.51
C PRO A 45 -4.84 1.09 6.49
N TRP A 46 -6.04 0.77 6.02
CA TRP A 46 -7.24 0.78 6.86
C TRP A 46 -6.94 -0.10 8.09
N PRO A 47 -6.85 0.46 9.31
CA PRO A 47 -6.57 -0.35 10.48
C PRO A 47 -7.84 -1.15 10.78
N ARG A 48 -7.91 -2.33 10.17
CA ARG A 48 -8.99 -3.28 10.31
C ARG A 48 -8.75 -4.10 11.58
N HIS A 49 -8.90 -3.48 12.75
CA HIS A 49 -8.92 -4.25 13.99
C HIS A 49 -10.23 -5.04 14.02
N ALA A 50 -10.12 -6.37 14.07
CA ALA A 50 -11.27 -7.23 14.25
C ALA A 50 -11.59 -7.38 15.74
N CYS A 51 -12.86 -7.49 16.09
CA CYS A 51 -13.29 -7.86 17.44
C CYS A 51 -12.66 -9.20 17.83
N ARG A 52 -11.96 -9.24 18.97
CA ARG A 52 -11.27 -10.45 19.44
C ARG A 52 -12.21 -11.62 19.79
N HIS A 53 -13.53 -11.39 19.84
CA HIS A 53 -14.52 -12.43 20.15
C HIS A 53 -15.36 -12.88 18.96
N CYS A 54 -15.69 -11.99 18.02
CA CYS A 54 -16.61 -12.32 16.93
C CYS A 54 -16.05 -12.00 15.54
N GLY A 55 -14.81 -11.51 15.45
CA GLY A 55 -14.16 -11.19 14.18
C GLY A 55 -14.75 -9.97 13.44
N ARG A 56 -15.79 -9.33 13.97
CA ARG A 56 -16.39 -8.14 13.34
C ARG A 56 -15.38 -7.00 13.24
N MET A 57 -15.28 -6.39 12.07
CA MET A 57 -14.47 -5.19 11.85
C MET A 57 -14.92 -4.06 12.78
N LEU A 58 -13.97 -3.52 13.54
CA LEU A 58 -14.22 -2.40 14.46
C LEU A 58 -13.95 -1.06 13.77
N PRO A 59 -14.76 -0.03 14.05
CA PRO A 59 -14.44 1.36 13.70
C PRO A 59 -13.13 1.79 14.34
N ARG A 60 -12.38 2.68 13.69
CA ARG A 60 -11.06 3.19 14.13
C ARG A 60 -11.03 3.73 15.57
N VAL A 61 -12.16 4.23 16.06
CA VAL A 61 -12.30 4.81 17.41
C VAL A 61 -12.32 3.74 18.50
N LEU A 62 -12.76 2.53 18.14
CA LEU A 62 -12.75 1.37 19.01
C LEU A 62 -11.41 0.67 18.78
N GLY A 63 -10.47 0.88 19.71
CA GLY A 63 -9.18 0.19 19.72
C GLY A 63 -9.34 -1.34 19.83
N GLU A 64 -8.24 -2.04 20.06
CA GLU A 64 -8.27 -3.50 20.17
C GLU A 64 -9.13 -3.96 21.37
N GLY A 65 -10.20 -4.71 21.12
CA GLY A 65 -11.10 -5.13 22.19
C GLY A 65 -12.39 -5.83 21.72
N PRO A 66 -13.30 -6.13 22.65
CA PRO A 66 -14.64 -6.62 22.32
C PRO A 66 -15.46 -5.53 21.63
N CYS A 67 -16.24 -5.89 20.61
CA CYS A 67 -17.25 -4.98 20.06
C CYS A 67 -18.33 -4.68 21.11
N GLY A 68 -19.06 -3.57 20.98
CA GLY A 68 -20.11 -3.19 21.94
C GLY A 68 -21.12 -4.31 22.22
N ALA A 69 -21.49 -5.09 21.20
CA ALA A 69 -22.40 -6.23 21.35
C ALA A 69 -21.79 -7.43 22.11
N CYS A 70 -20.47 -7.64 22.02
CA CYS A 70 -19.76 -8.65 22.80
C CYS A 70 -19.46 -8.17 24.21
N ALA A 71 -19.18 -6.87 24.39
CA ALA A 71 -18.98 -6.26 25.70
C ALA A 71 -20.28 -6.25 26.51
N ALA A 72 -21.42 -5.94 25.87
CA ALA A 72 -22.73 -5.93 26.51
C ALA A 72 -23.19 -7.34 26.95
N ARG A 73 -22.75 -8.40 26.27
CA ARG A 73 -23.04 -9.80 26.65
C ARG A 73 -22.19 -10.33 27.80
N ARG A 74 -21.18 -9.58 28.25
CA ARG A 74 -20.27 -9.95 29.34
C ARG A 74 -20.44 -9.09 30.60
N ARG A 75 -21.42 -8.19 30.63
CA ARG A 75 -21.91 -7.54 31.87
C ARG A 75 -23.05 -8.36 32.44
#